data_AF-A0A7J7LQN2-F1
#
_entry.id   AF-A0A7J7LQN2-F1
#
_cell.length_a   1.000
_cell.length_b   1.000
_cell.length_c   1.000
_cell.angle_alpha   90.00
_cell.angle_beta   90.00
_cell.angle_gamma   90.00
#
_symmetry.space_group_name_H-M   'P 1'
#
loop_
_entity.id
_entity.type
_entity.pdbx_description
1 polymer ?
#
loop_
_entity_poly.entity_id
_entity_poly.type
_entity_poly.pdbx_seq_one_letter_code
_entity_poly.pdbx_strand_id
1 'polypeptide(L)' 'RGVFRELLPKNGDFSRALYTFDIGQNDLTAGLFLNMSTDEVKASVPQILDQFTTIVKYIYGERGRSF' A
#
# COMPACT_ATOMS: atom_id res chain seq x y z
N ARG A 1 14.97 16.51 20.36
CA ARG A 1 14.38 17.15 19.16
C ARG A 1 14.71 16.26 17.97
N GLY A 2 13.75 15.95 17.09
CA GLY A 2 13.98 15.06 15.94
C GLY A 2 14.80 15.75 14.85
N VAL A 3 15.82 15.07 14.32
CA VAL A 3 16.82 15.62 13.39
C VAL A 3 16.21 16.12 12.08
N PHE A 4 15.06 15.56 11.66
CA PHE A 4 14.44 15.87 10.36
C PHE A 4 13.23 16.80 10.45
N ARG A 5 12.96 17.41 11.61
CA ARG A 5 11.73 18.19 11.82
C ARG A 5 11.55 19.33 10.80
N GLU A 6 12.64 19.96 10.39
CA GLU A 6 12.63 21.08 9.43
C GLU A 6 12.55 20.62 7.97
N LEU A 7 12.79 19.33 7.70
CA LEU A 7 12.73 18.75 6.35
C LEU A 7 11.38 18.11 6.03
N LEU A 8 10.53 17.88 7.04
CA LEU A 8 9.23 17.28 6.82
C LEU A 8 8.26 18.28 6.17
N PRO A 9 7.37 17.81 5.27
CA PRO A 9 6.25 18.62 4.80
C PRO A 9 5.41 19.16 5.96
N LYS A 10 4.77 20.30 5.76
CA LYS A 10 3.89 20.86 6.80
C LYS A 10 2.70 19.91 6.99
N ASN A 11 2.15 19.86 8.20
CA ASN A 11 1.01 18.97 8.52
C ASN A 11 -0.16 19.04 7.52
N GLY A 12 -0.43 20.22 6.94
CA GLY A 12 -1.49 20.38 5.94
C GLY A 12 -1.17 19.81 4.56
N ASP A 13 0.11 19.64 4.24
CA ASP A 13 0.55 19.20 2.90
C ASP A 13 0.18 17.74 2.64
N PHE A 14 0.24 16.89 3.68
CA PHE A 14 -0.20 15.50 3.60
C PHE A 14 -1.66 15.38 3.14
N SER A 15 -2.58 16.18 3.70
CA SER A 15 -3.99 16.13 3.29
C SER A 15 -4.27 16.54 1.85
N ARG A 16 -3.30 17.18 1.17
CA ARG A 16 -3.40 17.65 -0.23
C ARG A 16 -2.49 16.87 -1.18
N ALA A 17 -1.73 15.91 -0.67
CA ALA A 17 -0.85 15.09 -1.50
C ALA A 17 -1.66 14.16 -2.42
N LEU A 18 -1.04 13.77 -3.54
CA LEU A 18 -1.49 12.68 -4.39
C LEU A 18 -0.82 11.39 -3.90
N TYR A 19 -1.62 10.39 -3.51
CA TYR A 19 -1.14 9.13 -2.98
C TYR A 19 -1.24 8.03 -4.03
N THR A 20 -0.11 7.62 -4.59
CA THR A 20 -0.06 6.51 -5.55
C THR A 20 0.38 5.22 -4.86
N PHE A 21 -0.19 4.09 -5.27
CA PHE A 21 0.07 2.77 -4.70
C PHE A 21 0.53 1.83 -5.81
N ASP A 22 1.74 1.30 -5.66
CA ASP A 22 2.30 0.26 -6.53
C ASP A 22 2.78 -0.90 -5.64
N ILE A 23 1.90 -1.87 -5.43
CA ILE A 23 2.08 -2.98 -4.48
C ILE A 23 1.42 -4.27 -5.01
N GLY A 24 1.68 -5.40 -4.35
CA GLY A 24 1.05 -6.70 -4.64
C GLY A 24 1.85 -7.61 -5.60
N GLN A 25 2.87 -7.08 -6.29
CA GLN A 25 3.64 -7.89 -7.25
C GLN A 25 4.54 -8.91 -6.57
N ASN A 26 5.12 -8.56 -5.42
CA ASN A 26 5.95 -9.48 -4.65
C ASN A 26 5.11 -10.63 -4.06
N ASP A 27 3.84 -10.39 -3.73
CA ASP A 27 2.91 -11.41 -3.23
C ASP A 27 2.63 -12.49 -4.29
N LEU A 28 2.37 -12.06 -5.54
CA LEU A 28 2.17 -12.97 -6.66
C LEU A 28 3.47 -13.74 -7.00
N THR A 29 4.60 -13.03 -7.04
CA THR A 29 5.88 -13.63 -7.41
C THR A 29 6.38 -14.59 -6.32
N ALA A 30 6.17 -14.26 -5.05
CA ALA A 30 6.50 -15.14 -3.93
C ALA A 30 5.73 -16.47 -4.02
N GLY A 31 4.46 -16.45 -4.40
CA GLY A 31 3.69 -17.68 -4.62
C GLY A 31 4.35 -18.60 -5.64
N LEU A 32 4.85 -18.05 -6.76
CA LEU A 32 5.58 -18.81 -7.76
C LEU A 32 6.92 -19.34 -7.25
N PHE A 33 7.66 -18.57 -6.46
CA PHE A 33 8.92 -19.02 -5.83
C PHE A 33 8.71 -20.09 -4.76
N LEU A 34 7.54 -20.12 -4.12
CA LEU A 34 7.14 -21.11 -3.13
C LEU A 34 6.52 -22.38 -3.77
N ASN A 35 6.72 -22.56 -5.08
CA ASN A 35 6.28 -23.74 -5.82
C ASN A 35 4.75 -23.93 -5.86
N MET A 36 3.99 -22.85 -5.67
CA MET A 36 2.54 -22.85 -5.88
C MET A 36 2.23 -22.99 -7.38
N SER A 37 1.15 -23.71 -7.67
CA SER A 37 0.53 -23.69 -8.99
C SER A 37 -0.04 -22.30 -9.30
N THR A 38 -0.22 -22.00 -10.59
CA THR A 38 -0.86 -20.75 -11.01
C THR A 38 -2.27 -20.59 -10.43
N ASP A 39 -3.01 -21.68 -10.21
CA ASP A 39 -4.36 -21.63 -9.66
C ASP A 39 -4.35 -21.33 -8.16
N GLU A 40 -3.38 -21.82 -7.41
CA GLU A 40 -3.16 -21.43 -6.00
C GLU A 40 -2.76 -19.96 -5.87
N VAL A 41 -1.91 -19.45 -6.77
CA VAL A 41 -1.57 -18.01 -6.81
C VAL A 41 -2.80 -17.17 -7.16
N LYS A 42 -3.65 -17.60 -8.10
CA LYS A 42 -4.92 -16.91 -8.39
C LYS A 42 -5.86 -16.91 -7.19
N ALA A 43 -5.89 -18.01 -6.43
CA ALA A 43 -6.75 -18.13 -5.25
C ALA A 43 -6.34 -17.17 -4.11
N SER A 44 -5.10 -16.66 -4.08
CA SER A 44 -4.66 -15.66 -3.10
C SER A 44 -5.01 -14.22 -3.48
N VAL A 45 -5.37 -13.94 -4.74
CA VAL A 45 -5.70 -12.59 -5.24
C VAL A 45 -6.74 -11.86 -4.39
N PRO A 46 -7.86 -12.49 -3.95
CA PRO A 46 -8.81 -11.80 -3.07
C PRO A 46 -8.17 -11.29 -1.78
N GLN A 47 -7.27 -12.06 -1.16
CA GLN A 47 -6.57 -11.64 0.05
C GLN A 47 -5.60 -10.48 -0.21
N ILE A 48 -4.91 -10.48 -1.35
CA ILE A 48 -4.03 -9.37 -1.77
C ILE A 48 -4.86 -8.09 -1.95
N LEU A 49 -6.05 -8.19 -2.55
CA LEU A 49 -6.98 -7.05 -2.72
C LEU A 49 -7.53 -6.53 -1.38
N ASP A 50 -7.76 -7.40 -0.40
CA ASP A 50 -8.17 -6.99 0.95
C ASP A 50 -7.06 -6.18 1.66
N GLN A 51 -5.80 -6.58 1.49
CA GLN A 51 -4.66 -5.83 2.01
C GLN A 51 -4.51 -4.47 1.30
N PHE A 52 -4.64 -4.45 -0.03
CA PHE A 52 -4.67 -3.22 -0.80
C PHE A 52 -5.79 -2.27 -0.31
N THR A 53 -7.00 -2.80 -0.12
CA THR A 53 -8.14 -2.04 0.41
C THR A 53 -7.85 -1.50 1.81
N THR A 54 -7.17 -2.29 2.64
CA THR A 54 -6.80 -1.89 4.01
C THR A 54 -5.86 -0.69 4.00
N ILE A 55 -4.83 -0.68 3.14
CA ILE A 55 -3.89 0.45 3.10
C ILE A 55 -4.54 1.72 2.54
N VAL A 56 -5.42 1.60 1.53
CA VAL A 56 -6.18 2.75 1.01
C VAL A 56 -7.06 3.36 2.11
N LYS A 57 -7.80 2.52 2.85
CA LYS A 57 -8.64 2.97 3.99
C LYS A 57 -7.80 3.62 5.09
N TYR A 58 -6.63 3.07 5.39
CA TYR A 58 -5.71 3.62 6.38
C TYR A 58 -5.26 5.03 5.99
N ILE A 59 -4.77 5.22 4.76
CA ILE A 59 -4.35 6.54 4.26
C ILE A 59 -5.52 7.52 4.18
N TYR A 60 -6.71 7.06 3.85
CA TYR A 60 -7.93 7.87 3.96
C TYR A 60 -8.20 8.31 5.42
N GLY A 61 -8.00 7.43 6.39
CA GLY A 61 -8.06 7.77 7.82
C GLY A 61 -7.08 8.89 8.21
N GLU A 62 -5.88 8.86 7.63
CA GLU A 62 -4.81 9.87 7.79
C GLU A 62 -5.02 11.15 6.97
N ARG A 63 -6.26 11.41 6.53
CA ARG A 63 -6.67 12.59 5.73
C ARG A 63 -6.16 12.62 4.29
N GLY A 64 -5.64 11.51 3.75
CA GLY A 64 -5.41 11.37 2.32
C GLY A 64 -6.74 11.45 1.54
N ARG A 65 -6.81 12.29 0.51
CA ARG A 65 -8.06 12.52 -0.25
C ARG A 65 -7.90 12.35 -1.75
N SER A 66 -6.68 12.40 -2.27
CA SER A 66 -6.37 12.22 -3.68
C SER A 66 -5.52 10.97 -3.85
N PHE A 67 -5.98 10.05 -4.69
CA PHE A 67 -5.39 8.75 -4.96
C PHE A 67 -5.21 8.61 -6.48
#